data_AF-A0A1F8Y7D8-F1
#
_entry.id   AF-A0A1F8Y7D8-F1
#
_cell.length_a   1.000
_cell.length_b   1.000
_cell.length_c   1.000
_cell.angle_alpha   90.00
_cell.angle_beta   90.00
_cell.angle_gamma   90.00
#
_symmetry.space_group_name_H-M   'P 1'
#
loop_
_entity.id
_entity.type
_entity.pdbx_description
1 polymer ?
#
loop_
_entity_poly.entity_id
_entity_poly.type
_entity_poly.pdbx_seq_one_letter_code
_entity_poly.pdbx_strand_id
1 'polypeptide(L)' 'MQITLPLEKMSTEEKIQTMEIIWNDLCRTADNIPSPSWHKKVLQERENRIKKGDDEFVDWNSAKKHIRDKIS' A
#
# COMPACT_ATOMS: atom_id res chain seq x y z
N MET A 1 -7.77 -9.06 -23.33
CA MET A 1 -6.38 -9.37 -23.76
C MET A 1 -5.66 -9.96 -22.56
N GLN A 2 -5.02 -11.12 -22.69
CA GLN A 2 -4.26 -11.73 -21.60
C GLN A 2 -2.78 -11.40 -21.80
N ILE A 3 -2.16 -10.72 -20.84
CA ILE A 3 -0.73 -10.43 -20.86
C ILE A 3 -0.05 -11.52 -20.02
N THR A 4 0.83 -12.30 -20.63
CA THR A 4 1.59 -13.35 -19.95
C THR A 4 3.04 -12.90 -19.82
N LEU A 5 3.49 -12.66 -18.59
CA LEU A 5 4.90 -12.42 -18.28
C LEU A 5 5.59 -13.77 -18.04
N PRO A 6 6.82 -14.00 -18.54
CA PRO A 6 7.56 -15.23 -18.31
C PRO A 6 8.18 -15.24 -16.90
N LEU A 7 7.34 -15.13 -15.86
CA LEU A 7 7.76 -14.97 -14.46
C LEU A 7 8.70 -16.10 -14.00
N GLU A 8 8.51 -17.32 -14.48
CA GLU A 8 9.37 -18.46 -14.14
C GLU A 8 10.82 -18.31 -14.62
N LYS A 9 11.07 -17.43 -15.60
CA LYS A 9 12.42 -17.16 -16.13
C LYS A 9 13.09 -15.96 -15.46
N MET A 10 12.36 -15.23 -14.62
CA MET A 10 12.85 -14.03 -13.96
C MET A 10 13.46 -14.36 -12.60
N SER A 11 14.59 -13.73 -12.27
CA SER A 11 15.10 -13.70 -10.90
C SER A 11 14.12 -12.96 -9.97
N THR A 12 14.32 -13.09 -8.66
CA THR A 12 13.51 -12.35 -7.68
C THR A 12 13.65 -10.83 -7.87
N GLU A 13 14.87 -10.36 -8.15
CA GLU A 13 15.18 -8.95 -8.40
C GLU A 13 14.46 -8.45 -9.65
N GLU A 14 14.49 -9.21 -10.74
CA GLU A 14 13.80 -8.87 -11.99
C GLU A 14 12.28 -8.80 -11.82
N LYS A 15 11.70 -9.70 -11.02
CA LYS A 15 10.26 -9.65 -10.66
C LYS A 15 9.91 -8.39 -9.90
N ILE A 16 10.73 -8.03 -8.91
CA ILE A 16 10.52 -6.81 -8.10
C ILE A 16 10.63 -5.56 -8.98
N GLN A 17 11.67 -5.45 -9.80
CA GLN A 17 11.84 -4.33 -10.73
C GLN A 17 10.67 -4.23 -11.72
N THR A 18 10.21 -5.37 -12.25
CA THR A 18 9.04 -5.41 -13.13
C THR A 18 7.79 -4.89 -12.42
N MET A 19 7.56 -5.30 -11.16
CA MET A 19 6.46 -4.80 -10.34
C MET A 19 6.55 -3.29 -10.11
N GLU A 20 7.74 -2.76 -9.83
CA GLU A 20 7.96 -1.31 -9.65
C GLU A 20 7.72 -0.50 -10.93
N ILE A 21 8.15 -1.02 -12.08
CA ILE A 21 7.91 -0.37 -13.38
C ILE A 21 6.41 -0.30 -13.67
N ILE A 22 5.69 -1.42 -13.47
CA ILE A 22 4.24 -1.48 -13.64
C ILE A 22 3.57 -0.49 -12.68
N TRP A 23 3.97 -0.50 -11.41
CA TRP A 23 3.43 0.40 -10.40
C TRP A 23 3.63 1.87 -10.76
N ASN A 24 4.85 2.26 -11.16
CA ASN A 24 5.16 3.61 -11.58
C ASN A 24 4.33 4.07 -12.78
N ASP A 25 4.10 3.19 -13.75
CA ASP A 25 3.28 3.51 -14.91
C ASP A 25 1.80 3.72 -14.54
N LEU A 26 1.24 2.84 -13.71
CA LEU A 26 -0.12 3.00 -13.18
C LEU A 26 -0.28 4.33 -12.42
N CYS A 27 0.72 4.71 -11.61
CA CYS A 27 0.69 5.95 -10.85
C CYS A 27 0.66 7.22 -11.73
N ARG A 28 1.15 7.17 -12.98
CA ARG A 28 1.06 8.33 -13.91
C ARG A 28 -0.37 8.70 -14.27
N THR A 29 -1.29 7.75 -14.14
CA THR A 29 -2.72 7.93 -14.43
C THR A 29 -3.57 7.66 -13.20
N ALA A 30 -3.01 7.85 -11.99
CA ALA A 30 -3.69 7.54 -10.73
C ALA A 30 -5.06 8.20 -10.61
N ASP A 31 -5.22 9.43 -11.11
CA ASP A 31 -6.50 10.16 -11.10
C ASP A 31 -7.60 9.48 -11.94
N ASN A 32 -7.21 8.66 -12.92
CA ASN A 32 -8.14 7.91 -13.77
C ASN A 32 -8.59 6.60 -13.10
N ILE A 33 -8.01 6.22 -11.97
CA ILE A 33 -8.36 5.02 -11.21
C ILE A 33 -9.17 5.47 -9.99
N PRO A 34 -10.52 5.49 -10.07
CA PRO A 34 -11.32 5.95 -8.95
C PRO A 34 -11.11 5.03 -7.75
N SER A 35 -10.86 5.64 -6.59
CA SER A 35 -10.82 4.88 -5.34
C SER A 35 -12.18 4.20 -5.09
N PRO A 36 -12.20 2.92 -4.70
CA PRO A 36 -13.43 2.24 -4.30
C PRO A 36 -14.18 3.03 -3.22
N SER A 37 -15.52 2.98 -3.27
CA SER A 37 -16.38 3.73 -2.34
C SER A 37 -16.15 3.39 -0.87
N TRP A 38 -15.64 2.18 -0.57
CA TRP A 38 -15.32 1.76 0.78
C TRP A 38 -14.08 2.46 1.37
N HIS A 39 -13.15 2.96 0.54
CA HIS A 39 -11.97 3.70 1.02
C HIS A 39 -12.39 4.90 1.87
N LYS A 40 -13.36 5.69 1.36
CA LYS A 40 -13.88 6.86 2.06
C LYS A 40 -14.47 6.50 3.42
N LYS A 41 -15.22 5.40 3.51
CA LYS A 41 -15.84 4.95 4.77
C LYS A 41 -14.77 4.63 5.81
N VAL A 42 -13.75 3.86 5.42
CA VAL A 42 -12.64 3.51 6.31
C VAL A 42 -11.87 4.74 6.78
N LEU A 43 -11.60 5.70 5.89
CA LEU A 43 -10.92 6.95 6.27
C LEU A 43 -11.75 7.76 7.27
N GLN A 44 -13.06 7.91 7.03
CA GLN A 44 -13.96 8.62 7.95
C GLN A 44 -14.04 7.93 9.32
N GLU A 45 -14.09 6.60 9.36
CA GLU A 45 -14.06 5.83 10.61
C GLU A 45 -12.77 6.09 11.40
N ARG A 46 -11.61 6.06 10.74
CA ARG A 46 -10.31 6.34 11.36
C ARG A 46 -10.20 7.77 11.86
N GLU A 47 -10.62 8.75 11.06
CA GLU A 47 -10.65 10.16 11.49
C GLU A 47 -11.53 10.36 12.73
N ASN A 48 -12.69 9.69 12.79
CA ASN A 48 -13.57 9.77 13.94
C ASN A 48 -12.95 9.15 15.19
N ARG A 49 -12.23 8.03 15.06
CA ARG A 49 -11.49 7.42 16.18
C ARG A 49 -10.40 8.33 16.71
N ILE A 50 -9.64 8.99 15.83
CA ILE A 50 -8.64 9.98 16.23
C ILE A 50 -9.28 11.15 16.98
N LYS A 51 -10.40 11.69 16.48
CA LYS A 51 -11.14 12.78 17.16
C LYS A 51 -11.68 12.39 18.53
N LYS A 52 -12.04 11.11 18.72
CA LYS A 52 -12.49 10.56 20.01
C LYS A 52 -11.34 10.25 20.98
N GLY A 53 -10.10 10.23 20.49
CA GLY A 53 -8.93 9.79 21.26
C GLY A 53 -8.75 8.28 21.32
N ASP A 54 -9.52 7.52 20.51
CA ASP A 54 -9.40 6.05 20.42
C ASP A 54 -8.18 5.63 19.58
N ASP A 55 -7.69 6.50 18.70
CA ASP A 55 -6.51 6.31 17.86
C ASP A 55 -5.62 7.56 17.89
N GLU A 56 -4.33 7.37 17.61
CA GLU A 56 -3.36 8.47 17.51
C GLU A 56 -2.44 8.30 16.30
N PHE A 57 -1.86 9.41 15.85
CA PHE A 57 -0.77 9.37 14.90
C PHE A 57 0.52 8.96 15.61
N VAL A 58 1.20 7.98 15.04
CA VAL A 58 2.50 7.52 15.52
C VAL A 58 3.59 7.87 14.52
N ASP A 59 4.75 8.24 15.05
CA ASP A 59 5.95 8.39 14.24
C ASP A 59 6.28 7.09 13.49
N TRP A 60 6.73 7.23 12.26
CA TRP A 60 6.93 6.10 11.35
C TRP A 60 8.04 5.14 11.82
N ASN A 61 9.13 5.68 12.37
CA ASN A 61 10.20 4.85 12.91
C ASN A 61 9.74 4.10 14.16
N SER A 62 8.95 4.76 14.99
CA SER A 62 8.33 4.18 16.19
C SER A 62 7.37 3.04 15.82
N ALA A 63 6.52 3.23 14.81
CA ALA A 63 5.63 2.20 14.30
C ALA A 63 6.40 0.97 13.77
N LYS A 64 7.45 1.18 12.98
CA LYS A 64 8.32 0.10 12.48
C LYS A 64 8.97 -0.69 13.61
N LYS A 65 9.48 0.01 14.63
CA LYS A 65 10.09 -0.62 15.80
C LYS A 65 9.07 -1.51 16.51
N HIS A 66 7.90 -0.97 16.83
CA HIS A 66 6.84 -1.71 17.52
C HIS A 66 6.38 -2.96 16.75
N ILE A 67 6.29 -2.89 15.42
CA ILE A 67 5.97 -4.06 14.58
C ILE A 67 7.08 -5.12 14.69
N ARG A 68 8.35 -4.73 14.60
CA ARG A 68 9.48 -5.66 14.71
C ARG A 68 9.52 -6.32 16.09
N ASP A 69 9.30 -5.55 17.14
CA ASP A 69 9.30 -6.02 18.53
C ASP A 69 8.14 -7.01 18.80
N LYS A 70 7.02 -6.92 18.06
CA LYS A 70 5.87 -7.82 18.19
C LYS A 70 5.98 -9.13 17.40
N ILE A 71 6.85 -9.17 16.39
CA ILE A 71 7.00 -10.32 15.48
C ILE A 71 8.26 -11.15 15.84
N SER A 72 9.19 -10.57 16.62
CA SER A 72 10.38 -11.26 17.15
C SER A 72 10.04 -12.07 18.39
#